data_AF-E2A467-F1
#
_entry.id   AF-E2A467-F1
#
_cell.length_a   1.000
_cell.length_b   1.000
_cell.length_c   1.000
_cell.angle_alpha   90.00
_cell.angle_beta   90.00
_cell.angle_gamma   90.00
#
_symmetry.space_group_name_H-M   'P 1'
#
loop_
_entity.id
_entity.type
_entity.pdbx_description
1 polymer ?
#
loop_
_entity_poly.entity_id
_entity_poly.type
_entity_poly.pdbx_seq_one_letter_code
_entity_poly.pdbx_strand_id
1 'polypeptide(L)' 'TRKQQLFPFWYNPKLKITFDISIKHHRSYKALSNIPIGKSSELLYDEIRAYFNKTVVNSIDNIS' A
#
# COMPACT_ATOMS: atom_id res chain seq x y z
N THR A 1 12.94 14.39 3.63
CA THR A 1 12.84 13.20 2.76
C THR A 1 11.44 13.12 2.17
N ARG A 2 11.23 12.71 0.91
CA ARG A 2 9.91 12.72 0.22
C ARG A 2 8.76 12.07 1.02
N LYS A 3 9.05 11.17 1.94
CA LYS A 3 8.09 10.50 2.84
C LYS A 3 7.29 11.46 3.75
N GLN A 4 7.86 12.59 4.17
CA GLN A 4 7.18 13.57 5.04
C GLN A 4 6.18 14.47 4.28
N GLN A 5 6.26 14.53 2.95
CA GLN A 5 5.39 15.40 2.16
C GLN A 5 3.98 14.80 1.96
N LEU A 6 3.80 13.51 2.24
CA LEU A 6 2.50 12.85 2.11
C LEU A 6 1.74 12.75 3.45
N PHE A 7 2.43 12.57 4.59
CA PHE A 7 1.76 12.38 5.90
C PHE A 7 2.57 12.92 7.10
N PRO A 8 2.26 14.11 7.64
CA PRO A 8 3.06 14.77 8.68
C PRO A 8 2.91 14.20 10.11
N PHE A 9 1.91 13.36 10.41
CA PHE A 9 1.54 13.03 11.81
C PHE A 9 2.01 11.64 12.31
N TRP A 10 2.56 10.78 11.46
CA TRP A 10 2.71 9.34 11.77
C TRP A 10 4.10 8.88 12.23
N TYR A 11 4.95 9.81 12.70
CA TYR A 11 6.30 9.46 13.18
C TYR A 11 6.36 9.08 14.66
N ASN A 12 5.22 8.92 15.35
CA ASN A 12 5.22 8.45 16.73
C ASN A 12 5.28 6.90 16.77
N PRO A 13 6.37 6.30 17.25
CA PRO A 13 6.57 4.85 17.24
C PRO A 13 5.58 4.07 18.13
N LYS A 14 4.77 4.76 18.94
CA LYS A 14 3.71 4.17 19.76
C LYS A 14 2.36 4.06 19.02
N LEU A 15 2.21 4.67 17.85
CA LEU A 15 1.00 4.58 17.04
C LEU A 15 1.00 3.26 16.26
N LYS A 16 0.14 2.32 16.66
CA LYS A 16 -0.19 1.15 15.83
C LYS A 16 -1.21 1.58 14.78
N ILE A 17 -0.82 1.57 13.52
CA ILE A 17 -1.71 1.91 12.40
C ILE A 17 -1.83 0.68 11.50
N THR A 18 -3.06 0.35 11.13
CA THR A 18 -3.33 -0.67 10.12
C THR A 18 -3.58 0.03 8.81
N PHE A 19 -2.86 -0.35 7.75
CA PHE A 19 -3.07 0.20 6.43
C PHE A 19 -3.84 -0.81 5.56
N ASP A 20 -4.88 -0.33 4.90
CA ASP A 20 -5.61 -1.06 3.87
C ASP A 20 -5.22 -0.45 2.52
N ILE A 21 -4.29 -1.11 1.83
CA ILE A 21 -3.65 -0.57 0.62
C ILE A 21 -4.18 -1.33 -0.59
N SER A 22 -4.60 -0.58 -1.61
CA SER A 22 -4.87 -1.13 -2.93
C SER A 22 -4.30 -0.22 -4.01
N ILE A 23 -3.80 -0.82 -5.09
CA ILE A 23 -3.24 -0.11 -6.24
C ILE A 23 -4.01 -0.53 -7.48
N LYS A 24 -4.54 0.46 -8.21
CA LYS A 24 -5.11 0.28 -9.54
C LYS A 24 -4.01 0.52 -10.57
N HIS A 25 -3.82 -0.42 -11.49
CA HIS A 25 -2.81 -0.34 -12.54
C HIS A 25 -3.27 -1.07 -13.80
N HIS A 26 -2.62 -0.80 -14.93
CA HIS A 26 -2.85 -1.56 -16.16
C HIS A 26 -2.29 -2.99 -16.02
N ARG A 27 -2.94 -3.96 -16.66
CA ARG A 27 -2.68 -5.41 -16.55
C ARG A 27 -1.26 -5.80 -16.95
N SER A 28 -0.62 -5.02 -17.81
CA SER A 28 0.78 -5.23 -18.22
C SER A 28 1.81 -4.88 -17.13
N TYR A 29 1.39 -4.16 -16.08
CA TYR A 29 2.26 -3.79 -14.96
C TYR A 29 1.93 -4.64 -13.73
N LYS A 30 2.88 -4.69 -12.79
CA LYS A 30 2.71 -5.34 -11.50
C LYS A 30 2.88 -4.32 -10.39
N ALA A 31 1.88 -4.22 -9.51
CA ALA A 31 2.02 -3.47 -8.27
C ALA A 31 2.97 -4.22 -7.32
N LEU A 32 3.92 -3.50 -6.72
CA LEU A 32 4.88 -4.04 -5.76
C LEU A 32 4.75 -3.28 -4.45
N SER A 33 4.89 -4.01 -3.34
CA SER A 33 5.06 -3.46 -2.01
C SER A 33 5.81 -4.48 -1.15
N ASN A 34 6.36 -4.05 -0.01
CA ASN A 34 6.85 -4.94 1.03
C ASN A 34 5.76 -5.85 1.62
N ILE A 35 4.49 -5.48 1.44
CA ILE A 35 3.34 -6.27 1.83
C ILE A 35 2.94 -7.17 0.65
N PRO A 36 2.67 -8.48 0.86
CA PRO A 36 2.25 -9.36 -0.22
C PRO A 36 0.82 -9.02 -0.70
N ILE A 37 0.57 -9.22 -2.00
CA ILE A 37 -0.78 -9.14 -2.58
C ILE A 37 -1.58 -10.35 -2.10
N GLY A 38 -2.74 -10.09 -1.47
CA GLY A 38 -3.68 -11.14 -1.06
C GLY A 38 -4.75 -11.43 -2.10
N LYS A 39 -5.17 -10.41 -2.86
CA LYS A 39 -6.22 -10.52 -3.86
C LYS A 39 -5.98 -9.54 -5.00
N SER A 40 -6.35 -9.93 -6.22
CA SER A 40 -6.50 -9.02 -7.35
C SER A 40 -7.92 -9.09 -7.89
N SER A 41 -8.42 -7.97 -8.41
CA SER A 41 -9.68 -7.92 -9.17
C SER A 41 -9.43 -7.32 -10.54
N GLU A 42 -9.94 -7.98 -11.57
CA GLU A 42 -10.00 -7.40 -12.90
C GLU A 42 -11.06 -6.29 -12.94
N LEU A 43 -10.74 -5.21 -13.63
CA LEU A 43 -11.60 -4.06 -13.86
C LEU A 43 -11.76 -3.87 -15.38
N LEU A 44 -12.47 -2.82 -15.79
CA LEU A 44 -12.66 -2.50 -17.20
C LEU A 44 -11.35 -2.00 -17.83
N TYR A 45 -11.26 -2.04 -19.17
CA TYR A 45 -10.18 -1.41 -19.95
C TYR A 45 -8.76 -1.87 -19.56
N ASP A 46 -8.56 -3.18 -19.42
CA ASP A 46 -7.27 -3.79 -19.06
C ASP A 46 -6.70 -3.30 -17.72
N GLU A 47 -7.57 -2.86 -16.82
CA GLU A 47 -7.17 -2.44 -15.48
C GLU A 47 -7.29 -3.60 -14.50
N ILE A 48 -6.35 -3.65 -13.56
CA ILE A 48 -6.37 -4.55 -12.41
C ILE A 48 -6.26 -3.69 -11.15
N ARG A 49 -6.97 -4.10 -10.11
CA ARG A 49 -6.73 -3.60 -8.76
C ARG A 49 -6.12 -4.70 -7.91
N ALA A 50 -4.90 -4.46 -7.43
CA ALA A 50 -4.20 -5.31 -6.48
C ALA A 50 -4.50 -4.84 -5.06
N TYR A 51 -4.93 -5.77 -4.20
CA TYR A 51 -5.19 -5.57 -2.79
C TYR A 51 -4.08 -6.25 -1.99
N PHE A 52 -3.40 -5.46 -1.17
CA PHE A 52 -2.33 -5.92 -0.30
C PHE A 52 -2.90 -6.42 1.03
N ASN A 53 -2.24 -7.42 1.62
CA ASN A 53 -2.66 -7.93 2.93
C ASN A 53 -2.61 -6.84 4.00
N LYS A 54 -3.55 -6.87 4.95
CA LYS A 54 -3.50 -5.94 6.08
C LYS A 54 -2.31 -6.27 6.96
N THR A 55 -1.46 -5.29 7.18
CA THR A 55 -0.35 -5.40 8.14
C THR A 55 -0.41 -4.26 9.13
N VAL A 56 -0.24 -4.58 10.41
CA VAL A 56 0.02 -3.57 11.44
C VAL A 56 1.47 -3.13 11.27
N VAL A 57 1.67 -1.86 10.96
CA VAL A 57 3.03 -1.29 10.94
C VAL A 57 3.13 -0.27 12.08
N ASN A 58 4.27 -0.32 12.77
CA ASN A 58 4.60 0.64 13.82
C ASN A 58 5.25 1.91 13.24
N SER A 59 5.49 1.93 11.92
CA SER A 59 6.00 3.08 11.15
C SER A 59 5.66 2.91 9.67
N ILE A 60 5.37 4.01 8.98
CA ILE A 60 5.13 4.05 7.53
C ILE A 60 6.39 3.70 6.72
N ASP A 61 7.58 3.69 7.32
CA ASP A 61 8.81 3.31 6.63
C ASP A 61 8.80 1.87 6.10
N ASN A 62 7.96 1.02 6.69
CA ASN A 62 7.77 -0.36 6.23
C ASN A 62 6.85 -0.47 5.01
N ILE A 63 6.15 0.61 4.65
CA ILE A 63 5.32 0.72 3.45
C ILE A 63 6.20 1.37 2.37
N SER A 64 6.88 0.52 1.60
CA SER A 64 7.62 0.92 0.40
C SER A 64 6.98 0.31 -0.82
#